data_AF-A0A3D2MX78-F1
#
_entry.id   AF-A0A3D2MX78-F1
#
_cell.length_a   1.000
_cell.length_b   1.000
_cell.length_c   1.000
_cell.angle_alpha   90.00
_cell.angle_beta   90.00
_cell.angle_gamma   90.00
#
_symmetry.space_group_name_H-M   'P 1'
#
loop_
_entity.id
_entity.type
_entity.pdbx_description
1 polymer ?
#
loop_
_entity_poly.entity_id
_entity_poly.type
_entity_poly.pdbx_seq_one_letter_code
_entity_poly.pdbx_strand_id
1 'polypeptide(L)'
;ACPASLLPQQLYWYARAKDQEQLERHNLMDCIECGACAYVCPSHIPLVQYYRSAKGALREAVKEQVRSDNSRGRFEARQTRLEQEAAAREAKRAARKAAAEARAQAGDDPVQAAIERAKAKKAQQEESS
;
A
#
# COMPACT_ATOMS: atom_id res chain seq x y z
N ALA A 1 18.35 -39.94 -15.66
CA ALA A 1 18.09 -38.53 -15.99
C ALA A 1 16.99 -37.98 -15.08
N CYS A 2 16.88 -36.65 -14.87
CA CYS A 2 15.77 -36.07 -14.11
C CYS A 2 14.48 -36.15 -14.94
N PRO A 3 13.37 -36.70 -14.40
CA PRO A 3 12.11 -36.79 -15.15
C PRO A 3 11.43 -35.42 -15.38
N ALA A 4 11.78 -34.41 -14.58
CA ALA A 4 11.31 -33.03 -14.73
C ALA A 4 12.23 -32.18 -15.64
N SER A 5 13.22 -32.79 -16.31
CA SER A 5 14.17 -32.10 -17.20
C SER A 5 14.93 -30.93 -16.55
N LEU A 6 15.10 -30.96 -15.23
CA LEU A 6 15.88 -29.98 -14.47
C LEU A 6 17.38 -30.28 -14.53
N LEU A 7 18.19 -29.35 -14.01
CA LEU A 7 19.65 -29.49 -13.84
C LEU A 7 20.01 -29.64 -12.35
N PRO A 8 19.94 -30.87 -11.77
CA PRO A 8 20.18 -31.09 -10.34
C PRO A 8 21.53 -30.59 -9.84
N GLN A 9 22.59 -30.70 -10.66
CA GLN A 9 23.92 -30.27 -10.26
C GLN A 9 23.98 -28.75 -10.01
N GLN A 10 23.38 -27.94 -10.89
CA GLN A 10 23.33 -26.49 -10.71
C GLN A 10 22.41 -26.11 -9.54
N LEU A 11 21.21 -26.69 -9.48
CA LEU A 11 20.27 -26.47 -8.38
C LEU A 11 20.86 -26.81 -7.02
N TYR A 12 21.74 -27.81 -6.94
CA TYR A 12 22.45 -28.15 -5.71
C TYR A 12 23.36 -27.00 -5.23
N TRP A 13 24.14 -26.42 -6.14
CA TRP A 13 25.03 -25.31 -5.80
C TRP A 13 24.25 -24.09 -5.32
N TYR A 14 23.15 -23.75 -5.99
CA TYR A 14 22.28 -22.66 -5.58
C TYR A 14 21.57 -22.94 -4.24
N ALA A 15 21.06 -24.16 -4.04
CA ALA A 15 20.44 -24.57 -2.78
C ALA A 15 21.43 -24.53 -1.60
N ARG A 16 22.67 -24.97 -1.84
CA ARG A 16 23.74 -24.93 -0.84
C ARG A 16 24.17 -23.50 -0.52
N ALA A 17 24.22 -22.62 -1.52
CA ALA A 17 24.51 -21.20 -1.34
C ALA A 17 23.33 -20.40 -0.77
N LYS A 18 22.14 -21.01 -0.64
CA LYS A 18 20.87 -20.34 -0.30
C LYS A 18 20.53 -19.19 -1.26
N ASP A 19 20.94 -19.32 -2.52
CA ASP A 19 20.68 -18.34 -3.57
C ASP A 19 19.26 -18.55 -4.12
N GLN A 20 18.29 -17.89 -3.48
CA GLN A 20 16.87 -18.02 -3.79
C GLN A 20 16.55 -17.53 -5.21
N GLU A 21 17.19 -16.45 -5.66
CA GLU A 21 17.00 -15.87 -6.99
C GLU A 21 17.37 -16.87 -8.08
N GLN A 22 18.53 -17.52 -7.96
CA GLN A 22 18.93 -18.53 -8.94
C GLN A 22 18.06 -19.79 -8.88
N LEU A 23 17.61 -20.19 -7.69
CA LEU A 23 16.71 -21.33 -7.54
C LEU A 23 15.34 -21.10 -8.21
N GLU A 24 14.82 -19.88 -8.13
CA GLU A 24 13.60 -19.49 -8.83
C GLU A 24 13.83 -19.46 -10.36
N ARG A 25 14.91 -18.83 -10.81
CA ARG A 25 15.30 -18.78 -12.24
C ARG A 25 15.46 -20.16 -12.87
N HIS A 26 15.91 -21.15 -12.10
CA HIS A 26 16.12 -22.52 -12.54
C HIS A 26 14.96 -23.45 -12.16
N ASN A 27 13.78 -22.88 -11.85
CA ASN A 27 12.54 -23.59 -11.61
C ASN A 27 12.65 -24.71 -10.57
N LEU A 28 13.32 -24.45 -9.43
CA LEU A 28 13.42 -25.43 -8.34
C LEU A 28 12.04 -25.95 -7.91
N MET A 29 11.01 -25.12 -8.00
CA MET A 29 9.65 -25.47 -7.61
C MET A 29 9.04 -26.59 -8.48
N ASP A 30 9.51 -26.80 -9.71
CA ASP A 30 9.06 -27.87 -10.61
C ASP A 30 9.63 -29.24 -10.22
N CYS A 31 10.62 -29.28 -9.32
CA CYS A 31 11.16 -30.53 -8.83
C CYS A 31 10.05 -31.35 -8.15
N ILE A 32 9.75 -32.55 -8.62
CA ILE A 32 8.72 -33.40 -7.99
C ILE A 32 9.25 -34.29 -6.85
N GLU A 33 10.50 -34.07 -6.42
CA GLU A 33 11.13 -34.80 -5.31
C GLU A 33 11.21 -36.33 -5.50
N CYS A 34 11.20 -36.81 -6.75
CA CYS A 34 11.24 -38.24 -7.09
C CYS A 34 12.53 -38.98 -6.67
N GLY A 35 13.58 -38.28 -6.24
CA GLY A 35 14.82 -38.91 -5.77
C GLY A 35 15.76 -39.45 -6.84
N ALA A 36 15.38 -39.42 -8.13
CA ALA A 36 16.20 -39.96 -9.21
C ALA A 36 17.63 -39.40 -9.23
N CYS A 37 17.80 -38.08 -8.99
CA CYS A 37 19.12 -37.44 -8.94
C CYS A 37 19.96 -37.87 -7.74
N ALA A 38 19.35 -38.13 -6.57
CA ALA A 38 20.07 -38.59 -5.39
C ALA A 38 20.51 -40.06 -5.56
N TYR A 39 19.66 -40.89 -6.15
CA TYR A 39 19.95 -42.30 -6.40
C TYR A 39 21.10 -42.50 -7.40
N VAL A 40 21.14 -41.75 -8.50
CA VAL A 40 22.20 -41.93 -9.52
C VAL A 40 23.52 -41.22 -9.19
N CYS A 41 23.59 -40.47 -8.08
CA CYS A 41 24.76 -39.66 -7.77
C CYS A 41 25.91 -40.54 -7.25
N PRO A 42 27.10 -40.53 -7.90
CA PRO A 42 28.23 -41.34 -7.45
C PRO A 42 28.76 -40.92 -6.08
N SER A 43 28.58 -39.64 -5.72
CA SER A 43 28.99 -39.07 -4.42
C SER A 43 27.94 -39.23 -3.32
N HIS A 44 26.81 -39.88 -3.59
CA HIS A 44 25.74 -40.15 -2.60
C HIS A 44 25.21 -38.88 -1.90
N ILE A 45 25.20 -37.75 -2.60
CA ILE A 45 24.71 -36.48 -2.05
C ILE A 45 23.19 -36.55 -1.88
N PRO A 46 22.63 -36.17 -0.72
CA PRO A 46 21.19 -36.18 -0.47
C PRO A 46 20.49 -34.98 -1.13
N LEU A 47 20.55 -34.88 -2.46
CA LEU A 47 20.09 -33.73 -3.26
C LEU A 47 18.65 -33.29 -2.93
N VAL A 48 17.73 -34.26 -2.77
CA VAL A 48 16.33 -33.97 -2.47
C VAL A 48 16.17 -33.25 -1.12
N GLN A 49 17.01 -33.50 -0.14
CA GLN A 49 16.92 -32.83 1.16
C GLN A 49 17.29 -31.34 1.06
N TYR A 50 18.32 -31.02 0.26
CA TYR A 50 18.65 -29.63 -0.06
C TYR A 50 17.50 -28.94 -0.79
N TYR A 51 16.89 -29.60 -1.77
CA TYR A 51 15.76 -29.03 -2.51
C TYR A 51 14.52 -28.82 -1.63
N ARG A 52 14.20 -29.76 -0.74
CA ARG A 52 13.09 -29.61 0.21
C ARG A 52 13.28 -28.41 1.12
N SER A 53 14.47 -28.27 1.70
CA SER A 53 14.82 -27.11 2.53
C SER A 53 14.71 -25.81 1.73
N ALA A 54 15.31 -25.78 0.53
CA ALA A 54 15.29 -24.61 -0.33
C ALA A 54 13.87 -24.22 -0.79
N LYS A 55 13.03 -25.17 -1.19
CA LYS A 55 11.61 -24.92 -1.49
C LYS A 55 10.85 -24.42 -0.26
N GLY A 56 11.14 -24.94 0.92
CA GLY A 56 10.59 -24.45 2.17
C GLY A 56 10.91 -22.97 2.38
N ALA A 57 12.18 -22.59 2.17
CA ALA A 57 12.61 -21.19 2.26
C ALA A 57 11.94 -20.30 1.20
N LEU A 58 11.81 -20.75 -0.05
CA LEU A 58 11.12 -20.00 -1.10
C LEU A 58 9.64 -19.79 -0.77
N ARG A 59 8.94 -20.84 -0.31
CA ARG A 59 7.53 -20.72 0.12
C ARG A 59 7.37 -19.71 1.26
N GLU A 60 8.30 -19.70 2.21
CA GLU A 60 8.25 -18.76 3.32
C GLU A 60 8.52 -17.32 2.88
N ALA A 61 9.49 -17.12 1.97
CA ALA A 61 9.75 -15.82 1.36
C ALA A 61 8.51 -15.27 0.62
N VAL A 62 7.83 -16.11 -0.16
CA VAL A 62 6.58 -15.73 -0.85
C VAL A 62 5.47 -15.35 0.14
N LYS A 63 5.29 -16.11 1.22
CA LYS A 63 4.29 -15.77 2.25
C LYS A 63 4.60 -14.44 2.93
N GLU A 64 5.87 -14.20 3.25
CA GLU A 64 6.31 -12.93 3.85
C GLU A 64 6.02 -11.76 2.92
N GLN A 65 6.34 -11.92 1.64
CA GLN A 65 6.08 -10.90 0.63
C GLN A 65 4.58 -10.60 0.52
N VAL A 66 3.74 -11.62 0.42
CA VAL A 66 2.27 -11.45 0.39
C VAL A 66 1.76 -10.75 1.65
N ARG A 67 2.29 -11.07 2.83
CA ARG A 67 1.92 -10.41 4.08
C ARG A 67 2.32 -8.92 4.07
N SER A 68 3.54 -8.63 3.62
CA SER A 68 4.04 -7.26 3.48
C SER A 68 3.21 -6.45 2.49
N ASP A 69 2.91 -7.01 1.32
CA ASP A 69 2.10 -6.38 0.28
C ASP A 69 0.67 -6.09 0.75
N ASN A 70 0.05 -7.03 1.47
CA ASN A 70 -1.27 -6.82 2.05
C ASN A 70 -1.27 -5.70 3.10
N SER A 71 -0.23 -5.62 3.94
CA SER A 71 -0.07 -4.57 4.93
C SER A 71 0.09 -3.21 4.25
N ARG A 72 0.96 -3.14 3.23
CA ARG A 72 1.19 -1.96 2.41
C ARG A 72 -0.09 -1.49 1.72
N GLY A 73 -0.82 -2.38 1.07
CA GLY A 73 -2.08 -2.03 0.39
C GLY A 73 -3.14 -1.47 1.35
N ARG A 74 -3.23 -2.01 2.57
CA ARG A 74 -4.13 -1.46 3.60
C ARG A 74 -3.70 -0.07 4.07
N PHE A 75 -2.40 0.15 4.24
CA PHE A 75 -1.84 1.43 4.63
C PHE A 75 -2.09 2.50 3.55
N GLU A 76 -1.76 2.19 2.30
CA GLU A 76 -1.98 3.08 1.14
C GLU A 76 -3.45 3.43 0.98
N ALA A 77 -4.37 2.45 1.03
CA ALA A 77 -5.81 2.71 0.93
C ALA A 77 -6.33 3.61 2.05
N ARG A 78 -5.82 3.45 3.28
CA ARG A 78 -6.16 4.33 4.40
C ARG A 78 -5.62 5.74 4.17
N GLN A 79 -4.39 5.85 3.71
CA GLN A 79 -3.72 7.13 3.46
C GLN A 79 -4.49 7.94 2.40
N THR A 80 -4.84 7.31 1.28
CA THR A 80 -5.64 7.94 0.22
C THR A 80 -7.00 8.44 0.74
N ARG A 81 -7.69 7.65 1.58
CA ARG A 81 -8.97 8.08 2.18
C ARG A 81 -8.79 9.33 3.05
N LEU A 82 -7.77 9.34 3.91
CA LEU A 82 -7.49 10.48 4.80
C LEU A 82 -7.13 11.74 4.00
N GLU A 83 -6.33 11.60 2.94
CA GLU A 83 -5.96 12.70 2.04
C GLU A 83 -7.17 13.26 1.30
N GLN A 84 -8.07 12.41 0.79
CA GLN A 84 -9.31 12.84 0.14
C GLN A 84 -10.23 13.58 1.11
N GLU A 85 -10.40 13.07 2.33
CA GLU A 85 -11.19 13.74 3.37
C GLU A 85 -10.59 15.10 3.77
N ALA A 86 -9.26 15.17 3.92
CA ALA A 86 -8.55 16.40 4.24
C ALA A 86 -8.69 17.43 3.12
N ALA A 87 -8.46 17.03 1.87
CA ALA A 87 -8.62 17.88 0.69
C ALA A 87 -10.06 18.38 0.53
N ALA A 88 -11.06 17.53 0.77
CA ALA A 88 -12.46 17.94 0.74
C ALA A 88 -12.81 18.95 1.84
N ARG A 89 -12.27 18.77 3.06
CA ARG A 89 -12.43 19.73 4.17
C ARG A 89 -11.75 21.06 3.85
N GLU A 90 -10.55 21.03 3.30
CA GLU A 90 -9.81 22.22 2.88
C GLU A 90 -10.52 22.95 1.75
N ALA A 91 -10.94 22.26 0.69
CA ALA A 91 -11.73 22.84 -0.40
C ALA A 91 -13.01 23.49 0.10
N LYS A 92 -13.73 22.86 1.05
CA LYS A 92 -14.93 23.45 1.66
C LYS A 92 -14.60 24.71 2.48
N ARG A 93 -13.47 24.73 3.21
CA ARG A 93 -13.02 25.92 3.95
C ARG A 93 -12.61 27.04 3.00
N ALA A 94 -11.85 26.73 1.95
CA ALA A 94 -11.44 27.67 0.92
C ALA A 94 -12.65 28.25 0.18
N ALA A 95 -13.62 27.43 -0.21
CA ALA A 95 -14.87 27.88 -0.84
C ALA A 95 -15.69 28.79 0.08
N ARG A 96 -15.80 28.46 1.38
CA ARG A 96 -16.48 29.33 2.37
C ARG A 96 -15.75 30.67 2.53
N LYS A 97 -14.42 30.65 2.60
CA LYS A 97 -13.60 31.87 2.68
C LYS A 97 -13.76 32.73 1.42
N ALA A 98 -13.62 32.14 0.24
CA ALA A 98 -13.80 32.84 -1.04
C ALA A 98 -15.21 33.41 -1.20
N ALA A 99 -16.26 32.66 -0.78
CA ALA A 99 -17.63 33.16 -0.79
C ALA A 99 -17.84 34.32 0.21
N ALA A 100 -17.19 34.28 1.38
CA ALA A 100 -17.24 35.37 2.34
C ALA A 100 -16.51 36.62 1.82
N GLU A 101 -15.34 36.46 1.20
CA GLU A 101 -14.58 37.55 0.57
C GLU A 101 -15.33 38.17 -0.62
N ALA A 102 -15.94 37.34 -1.48
CA ALA A 102 -16.77 37.82 -2.57
C ALA A 102 -18.00 38.61 -2.08
N ARG A 103 -18.67 38.14 -1.01
CA ARG A 103 -19.77 38.88 -0.37
C ARG A 103 -19.32 40.22 0.22
N ALA A 104 -18.15 40.25 0.86
CA ALA A 104 -17.57 41.49 1.38
C ALA A 104 -17.25 42.48 0.25
N GLN A 105 -16.71 42.02 -0.89
CA GLN A 105 -16.43 42.88 -2.05
C GLN A 105 -17.69 43.38 -2.76
N ALA A 106 -18.77 42.59 -2.76
CA ALA A 106 -20.05 42.98 -3.34
C ALA A 106 -20.83 44.02 -2.51
N GLY A 107 -20.31 44.44 -1.34
CA GLY A 107 -20.94 45.45 -0.49
C GLY A 107 -22.08 44.94 0.40
N ASP A 108 -22.43 43.65 0.32
CA ASP A 108 -23.37 42.98 1.24
C ASP A 108 -22.65 42.64 2.56
N ASP A 109 -22.27 43.64 3.34
CA ASP A 109 -21.74 43.42 4.68
C ASP A 109 -22.90 43.25 5.68
N PRO A 110 -23.21 42.02 6.14
CA PRO A 110 -24.30 41.78 7.08
C PRO A 110 -24.09 42.53 8.40
N VAL A 111 -22.85 42.91 8.74
CA VAL A 111 -22.54 43.73 9.91
C VAL A 111 -23.01 45.16 9.70
N GLN A 112 -22.79 45.78 8.54
CA GLN A 112 -23.33 47.11 8.26
C GLN A 112 -24.87 47.10 8.17
N ALA A 113 -25.45 46.11 7.50
CA ALA A 113 -26.90 45.96 7.47
C ALA A 113 -27.52 45.72 8.86
N ALA A 114 -26.78 45.14 9.82
CA ALA A 114 -27.21 45.01 11.21
C ALA A 114 -27.04 46.31 12.01
N ILE A 115 -25.95 47.05 11.79
CA ILE A 115 -25.69 48.36 12.41
C ILE A 115 -26.75 49.39 11.97
N GLU A 116 -27.11 49.42 10.69
CA GLU A 116 -28.13 50.32 10.16
C GLU A 116 -29.53 50.01 10.73
N ARG A 117 -29.89 48.73 10.84
CA ARG A 117 -31.15 48.31 11.51
C ARG A 117 -31.18 48.68 13.00
N ALA A 118 -30.06 48.58 13.71
CA ALA A 118 -29.96 48.98 15.11
C ALA A 118 -30.06 50.50 15.30
N LYS A 119 -29.45 51.29 14.40
CA LYS A 119 -29.57 52.76 14.39
C LYS A 119 -31.00 53.21 14.08
N ALA A 120 -31.66 52.59 13.10
CA ALA A 120 -33.06 52.90 12.76
C ALA A 120 -34.01 52.60 13.93
N LYS A 121 -33.81 51.49 14.66
CA LYS A 121 -34.58 51.19 15.88
C LYS A 121 -34.38 52.20 17.01
N LYS A 122 -33.15 52.72 17.19
CA LYS A 122 -32.87 53.76 18.19
C LYS A 122 -33.54 55.10 17.85
N ALA A 123 -33.46 55.53 16.59
CA ALA A 123 -34.11 56.76 16.14
C ALA A 123 -35.64 56.69 16.32
N GLN A 124 -36.25 55.55 16.03
CA GLN A 124 -37.69 55.34 16.27
C GLN A 124 -38.06 55.34 17.77
N GLN A 125 -37.16 54.92 18.66
CA GLN A 125 -37.38 55.00 20.11
C GLN A 125 -37.27 56.44 20.64
N GLU A 126 -36.33 57.22 20.12
CA GLU A 126 -36.15 58.64 20.48
C GLU A 126 -37.29 59.54 19.96
N GLU A 127 -37.90 59.23 18.81
CA GLU A 127 -39.09 59.95 18.32
C GLU A 127 -40.40 59.57 19.03
N SER A 128 -40.41 58.46 19.78
CA SER A 128 -41.59 57.96 20.50
C SER A 128 -41.65 58.34 21.99
N SER A 129 -40.66 59.11 22.46
CA SER A 129 -40.49 59.54 23.85
C SER A 129 -40.53 61.05 23.98
#